data_AF-A0A536Z154-F1
#
_entry.id   AF-A0A536Z154-F1
#
_cell.length_a   1.000
_cell.length_b   1.000
_cell.length_c   1.000
_cell.angle_alpha   90.00
_cell.angle_beta   90.00
_cell.angle_gamma   90.00
#
_symmetry.space_group_name_H-M   'P 1'
#
loop_
_entity.id
_entity.type
_entity.pdbx_description
1 polymer ?
#
loop_
_entity_poly.entity_id
_entity_poly.type
_entity_poly.pdbx_seq_one_letter_code
_entity_poly.pdbx_strand_id
1 'polypeptide(L)'
;MNPLKPGYRAALAFAHDVLASAVCWVLAFWLRFNLELPPDEFLPALAAAVTAAVPLHALIFWSLGLYRGSWRYASLPDLKRIAFACLIGALAVPALLAFFRADVNVPRSTFILAPFLL
;
A
#
# COMPACT_ATOMS: atom_id res chain seq x y z
N MET A 1 -27.69 14.20 -1.01
CA MET A 1 -26.36 13.58 -0.92
C MET A 1 -25.34 14.70 -0.72
N ASN A 2 -24.95 15.01 0.51
CA ASN A 2 -23.93 16.04 0.78
C ASN A 2 -22.53 15.42 0.57
N PRO A 3 -21.63 16.04 -0.22
CA PRO A 3 -20.25 15.61 -0.27
C PRO A 3 -19.63 15.93 1.10
N LEU A 4 -19.43 14.89 1.90
CA LEU A 4 -18.79 14.97 3.21
C LEU A 4 -17.41 15.60 3.02
N LYS A 5 -17.22 16.84 3.49
CA LYS A 5 -15.88 17.42 3.64
C LYS A 5 -15.10 16.49 4.58
N PRO A 6 -13.97 15.90 4.16
CA PRO A 6 -13.15 15.11 5.06
C PRO A 6 -12.75 15.99 6.24
N GLY A 7 -13.11 15.61 7.46
CA GLY A 7 -12.57 16.29 8.64
C GLY A 7 -11.05 16.16 8.66
N TYR A 8 -10.33 17.11 9.26
CA TYR A 8 -8.87 17.09 9.31
C TYR A 8 -8.28 15.75 9.80
N ARG A 9 -9.00 15.06 10.71
CA ARG A 9 -8.65 13.72 11.22
C ARG A 9 -8.67 12.64 10.14
N ALA A 10 -9.67 12.67 9.27
CA ALA A 10 -9.82 11.71 8.17
C ALA A 10 -8.71 11.92 7.12
N ALA A 11 -8.38 13.18 6.82
CA ALA A 11 -7.26 13.50 5.94
C ALA A 11 -5.92 13.07 6.53
N LEU A 12 -5.70 13.28 7.83
CA LEU A 12 -4.49 12.85 8.52
C LEU A 12 -4.33 11.32 8.52
N ALA A 13 -5.42 10.59 8.82
CA ALA A 13 -5.42 9.13 8.76
C ALA A 13 -5.14 8.61 7.34
N PHE A 14 -5.76 9.22 6.33
CA PHE A 14 -5.48 8.88 4.94
C PHE A 14 -4.02 9.12 4.56
N ALA A 15 -3.47 10.28 4.90
CA ALA A 15 -2.06 10.59 4.64
C ALA A 15 -1.14 9.60 5.37
N HIS A 16 -1.46 9.25 6.62
CA HIS A 16 -0.74 8.24 7.39
C HIS A 16 -0.74 6.89 6.66
N ASP A 17 -1.89 6.39 6.23
CA ASP A 17 -1.99 5.06 5.61
C ASP A 17 -1.32 5.01 4.22
N VAL A 18 -1.36 6.11 3.47
CA VAL A 18 -0.61 6.25 2.20
C VAL A 18 0.90 6.26 2.45
N LEU A 19 1.37 6.97 3.48
CA LEU A 19 2.77 6.94 3.89
C LEU A 19 3.18 5.56 4.42
N ALA A 20 2.32 4.91 5.21
CA ALA A 20 2.52 3.56 5.71
C ALA A 20 2.69 2.57 4.55
N SER A 21 1.91 2.70 3.47
CA SER A 21 2.11 1.93 2.23
C SER A 21 3.52 2.08 1.69
N ALA A 22 4.03 3.30 1.55
CA ALA A 22 5.39 3.52 1.06
C ALA A 22 6.43 2.87 1.99
N VAL A 23 6.28 3.06 3.30
CA VAL A 23 7.16 2.49 4.33
C VAL A 23 7.13 0.95 4.29
N CYS A 24 5.96 0.33 4.17
CA CYS A 24 5.81 -1.13 4.11
C CYS A 24 6.53 -1.74 2.90
N TRP A 25 6.51 -1.07 1.75
CA TRP A 25 7.26 -1.52 0.58
C TRP A 25 8.77 -1.43 0.78
N VAL A 26 9.26 -0.34 1.39
CA VAL A 26 10.68 -0.21 1.74
C VAL A 26 11.08 -1.27 2.77
N LEU A 27 10.29 -1.46 3.82
CA LEU A 27 10.53 -2.48 4.85
C LEU A 27 10.47 -3.90 4.28
N ALA A 28 9.57 -4.17 3.33
CA ALA A 28 9.49 -5.46 2.66
C ALA A 28 10.76 -5.76 1.85
N PHE A 29 11.32 -4.76 1.16
CA PHE A 29 12.63 -4.88 0.51
C PHE A 29 13.74 -5.08 1.55
N TRP A 30 13.74 -4.30 2.62
CA TRP A 30 14.76 -4.40 3.66
C TRP A 30 14.77 -5.79 4.31
N LEU A 31 13.60 -6.32 4.67
CA LEU A 31 13.43 -7.67 5.21
C LEU A 31 13.80 -8.74 4.18
N ARG A 32 13.51 -8.51 2.90
CA ARG A 32 13.88 -9.42 1.81
C ARG A 32 15.39 -9.57 1.65
N PHE A 33 16.15 -8.53 1.96
CA PHE A 33 17.61 -8.53 1.96
C PHE A 33 18.20 -8.75 3.37
N ASN A 34 17.48 -9.44 4.26
CA ASN A 34 17.95 -9.77 5.62
C ASN A 34 18.36 -8.54 6.45
N LEU A 35 17.66 -7.42 6.27
CA LEU A 35 17.96 -6.12 6.89
C LEU A 35 19.29 -5.49 6.42
N GLU A 36 19.80 -5.94 5.29
CA GLU A 36 20.89 -5.28 4.58
C GLU A 36 20.34 -4.27 3.56
N LEU A 37 21.16 -3.28 3.19
CA LEU A 37 20.76 -2.36 2.13
C LEU A 37 20.58 -3.12 0.81
N PRO A 38 19.48 -2.89 0.07
CA PRO A 38 19.29 -3.51 -1.23
C PRO A 38 20.46 -3.18 -2.15
N PRO A 39 21.01 -4.16 -2.89
CA PRO A 39 22.00 -3.91 -3.92
C PRO A 39 21.48 -2.90 -4.97
N ASP A 40 22.39 -2.14 -5.59
CA ASP A 40 22.04 -1.06 -6.53
C ASP A 40 21.15 -1.52 -7.71
N GLU A 41 21.30 -2.78 -8.13
CA GLU A 41 20.47 -3.41 -9.16
C GLU A 41 18.98 -3.50 -8.80
N PHE A 42 18.64 -3.49 -7.49
CA PHE A 42 17.27 -3.56 -6.99
C PHE A 42 16.67 -2.20 -6.63
N LEU A 43 17.46 -1.10 -6.64
CA LEU A 43 16.93 0.24 -6.39
C LEU A 43 15.88 0.68 -7.42
N PRO A 44 16.05 0.43 -8.74
CA PRO A 44 14.99 0.72 -9.72
C PRO A 44 13.72 -0.10 -9.46
N ALA A 45 13.88 -1.35 -9.00
CA ALA A 45 12.76 -2.23 -8.66
C ALA A 45 12.00 -1.74 -7.43
N LEU A 46 12.70 -1.28 -6.39
CA LEU A 46 12.10 -0.65 -5.22
C LEU A 46 11.35 0.64 -5.61
N ALA A 47 11.99 1.51 -6.39
CA ALA A 47 11.38 2.75 -6.85
C ALA A 47 10.10 2.47 -7.65
N ALA A 48 10.16 1.57 -8.63
CA ALA A 48 8.99 1.16 -9.42
C ALA A 48 7.87 0.58 -8.55
N ALA A 49 8.21 -0.27 -7.57
CA ALA A 49 7.23 -0.86 -6.67
C ALA A 49 6.54 0.20 -5.79
N VAL A 50 7.29 1.12 -5.19
CA VAL A 50 6.74 2.23 -4.39
C VAL A 50 5.90 3.17 -5.25
N THR A 51 6.40 3.58 -6.42
CA THR A 51 5.69 4.47 -7.35
C THR A 51 4.40 3.85 -7.87
N ALA A 52 4.35 2.53 -8.06
CA ALA A 52 3.12 1.82 -8.40
C ALA A 52 2.18 1.66 -7.21
N ALA A 53 2.70 1.27 -6.04
CA ALA A 53 1.91 0.90 -4.89
C ALA A 53 1.23 2.08 -4.20
N VAL A 54 1.94 3.19 -4.02
CA VAL A 54 1.42 4.37 -3.31
C VAL A 54 0.13 4.91 -3.94
N PRO A 55 0.06 5.24 -5.25
CA PRO A 55 -1.17 5.72 -5.85
C PRO A 55 -2.26 4.63 -5.88
N LEU A 56 -1.88 3.38 -6.06
CA LEU A 56 -2.83 2.27 -6.09
C LEU A 56 -3.49 2.05 -4.72
N HIS A 57 -2.72 2.00 -3.64
CA HIS A 57 -3.26 1.92 -2.28
C HIS A 57 -4.07 3.15 -1.92
N ALA A 58 -3.63 4.35 -2.30
CA ALA A 58 -4.41 5.57 -2.11
C ALA A 58 -5.81 5.47 -2.76
N LEU A 59 -5.87 4.99 -4.02
CA LEU A 59 -7.13 4.75 -4.72
C LEU A 59 -7.98 3.66 -4.05
N ILE A 60 -7.36 2.55 -3.63
CA ILE A 60 -8.05 1.45 -2.96
C ILE A 60 -8.64 1.92 -1.62
N PHE A 61 -7.87 2.57 -0.76
CA PHE A 61 -8.36 3.08 0.53
C PHE A 61 -9.49 4.10 0.36
N TRP A 62 -9.37 4.96 -0.65
CA TRP A 62 -10.43 5.91 -1.00
C TRP A 62 -11.70 5.20 -1.47
N SER A 63 -11.58 4.21 -2.36
CA SER A 63 -12.70 3.46 -2.93
C SER A 63 -13.45 2.63 -1.90
N LEU A 64 -12.74 2.04 -0.94
CA LEU A 64 -13.32 1.26 0.16
C LEU A 64 -13.91 2.14 1.26
N GLY A 65 -13.73 3.47 1.17
CA GLY A 65 -14.37 4.45 2.03
C GLY A 65 -13.94 4.36 3.50
N LEU A 66 -12.69 3.93 3.77
CA LEU A 66 -12.16 3.74 5.14
C LEU A 66 -12.33 4.98 6.03
N TYR A 67 -12.33 6.17 5.43
CA TYR A 67 -12.29 7.45 6.16
C TYR A 67 -13.64 8.15 6.30
N ARG A 68 -14.76 7.49 5.96
CA ARG A 68 -16.11 8.10 5.95
C ARG A 68 -16.78 8.29 7.33
N GLY A 69 -16.03 8.16 8.43
CA GLY A 69 -16.49 8.61 9.77
C GLY A 69 -16.72 7.53 10.84
N SER A 70 -16.17 6.33 10.71
CA SER A 70 -16.40 5.22 11.67
C SER A 70 -15.54 5.24 12.95
N TRP A 71 -14.73 6.27 13.20
CA TRP A 71 -13.77 6.30 14.32
C TRP A 71 -14.37 6.20 15.74
N ARG A 72 -15.70 6.22 15.89
CA ARG A 72 -16.34 6.03 17.20
C ARG A 72 -16.47 4.54 17.60
N TYR A 73 -16.41 3.62 16.64
CA TYR A 73 -16.32 2.17 16.86
C TYR A 73 -15.60 1.55 15.67
N ALA A 74 -14.31 1.23 15.79
CA ALA A 74 -13.59 0.41 14.81
C ALA A 74 -14.29 -0.95 14.75
N SER A 75 -15.17 -1.10 13.77
CA SER A 75 -16.09 -2.23 13.71
C SER A 75 -15.41 -3.38 12.94
N LEU A 76 -15.79 -4.64 13.20
CA LEU A 76 -15.32 -5.80 12.41
C LEU A 76 -15.40 -5.58 10.86
N PRO A 77 -16.39 -4.86 10.32
CA PRO A 77 -16.42 -4.44 8.92
C PRO A 77 -15.23 -3.58 8.46
N ASP A 78 -14.69 -2.70 9.30
CA ASP A 78 -13.57 -1.83 8.94
C ASP A 78 -12.26 -2.62 8.84
N LEU A 79 -12.05 -3.58 9.75
CA LEU A 79 -10.91 -4.51 9.67
C LEU A 79 -10.97 -5.36 8.38
N LYS A 80 -12.17 -5.81 7.99
CA LYS A 80 -12.36 -6.50 6.71
C LYS A 80 -12.00 -5.61 5.51
N ARG A 81 -12.37 -4.33 5.54
CA ARG A 81 -12.04 -3.38 4.46
C ARG A 81 -10.53 -3.18 4.35
N ILE A 82 -9.81 -3.03 5.47
CA ILE A 82 -8.34 -2.95 5.47
C ILE A 82 -7.75 -4.24 4.91
N ALA A 83 -8.17 -5.42 5.39
CA ALA A 83 -7.67 -6.69 4.88
C ALA A 83 -7.90 -6.87 3.37
N PHE A 84 -9.07 -6.49 2.86
CA PHE A 84 -9.32 -6.46 1.42
C PHE A 84 -8.46 -5.43 0.69
N ALA A 85 -8.20 -4.26 1.29
CA ALA A 85 -7.31 -3.27 0.70
C ALA A 85 -5.90 -3.82 0.53
N CYS A 86 -5.35 -4.47 1.57
CA CYS A 86 -4.04 -5.12 1.55
C CYS A 86 -3.98 -6.21 0.47
N LEU A 87 -4.99 -7.09 0.43
CA LEU A 87 -5.07 -8.18 -0.55
C LEU A 87 -5.18 -7.67 -2.00
N ILE A 88 -6.01 -6.67 -2.25
CA ILE A 88 -6.13 -6.05 -3.57
C ILE A 88 -4.80 -5.41 -3.96
N GLY A 89 -4.16 -4.68 -3.05
CA GLY A 89 -2.84 -4.09 -3.29
C GLY A 89 -1.77 -5.13 -3.61
N ALA A 90 -1.73 -6.23 -2.86
CA ALA A 90 -0.79 -7.34 -3.05
C ALA A 90 -0.85 -7.96 -4.44
N LEU A 91 -2.05 -8.01 -5.04
CA LEU A 91 -2.27 -8.55 -6.39
C LEU A 91 -2.16 -7.48 -7.47
N ALA A 92 -2.65 -6.27 -7.20
CA ALA A 92 -2.74 -5.20 -8.18
C ALA A 92 -1.38 -4.56 -8.47
N VAL A 93 -0.48 -4.44 -7.48
CA VAL A 93 0.88 -3.92 -7.70
C VAL A 93 1.70 -4.79 -8.68
N PRO A 94 1.86 -6.11 -8.46
CA PRO A 94 2.56 -6.96 -9.43
C PRO A 94 1.85 -6.99 -10.78
N ALA A 95 0.51 -7.00 -10.81
CA ALA A 95 -0.24 -6.94 -12.06
C ALA A 95 0.03 -5.65 -12.84
N LEU A 96 0.11 -4.50 -12.16
CA LEU A 96 0.41 -3.21 -12.77
C LEU A 96 1.83 -3.18 -13.35
N LEU A 97 2.82 -3.66 -12.57
CA LEU A 97 4.21 -3.74 -13.02
C LEU A 97 4.37 -4.68 -14.23
N ALA A 98 3.67 -5.83 -14.21
CA ALA A 98 3.66 -6.77 -15.34
C ALA A 98 2.97 -6.18 -16.58
N PHE A 99 1.86 -5.45 -16.39
CA PHE A 99 1.12 -4.81 -17.47
C PHE A 99 1.97 -3.76 -18.20
N PHE A 100 2.71 -2.94 -17.46
CA PHE A 100 3.63 -1.95 -18.02
C PHE A 100 4.95 -2.53 -18.51
N ARG A 101 5.14 -3.87 -18.44
CA ARG A 101 6.39 -4.55 -18.77
C ARG A 101 7.59 -3.85 -18.14
N ALA A 102 7.47 -3.51 -16.86
CA ALA A 102 8.57 -2.89 -16.16
C ALA A 102 9.75 -3.88 -16.19
N ASP A 103 10.84 -3.55 -16.88
CA ASP A 103 12.06 -4.37 -17.02
C ASP A 103 12.85 -4.47 -15.70
N VAL A 104 12.15 -4.44 -14.57
CA VAL A 104 12.69 -4.47 -13.21
C VAL A 104 12.23 -5.74 -12.52
N ASN A 105 13.20 -6.52 -12.07
CA ASN A 105 12.94 -7.78 -11.38
C ASN A 105 12.67 -7.52 -9.89
N VAL A 106 11.41 -7.23 -9.55
CA VAL A 106 10.98 -7.12 -8.16
C VAL A 106 10.97 -8.51 -7.50
N PRO A 107 11.66 -8.73 -6.37
CA PRO A 107 11.66 -10.03 -5.70
C PRO A 107 10.24 -10.47 -5.32
N ARG A 108 9.81 -11.66 -5.77
CA ARG A 108 8.41 -12.12 -5.64
C ARG A 108 7.88 -12.18 -4.20
N SER A 109 8.75 -12.50 -3.25
CA SER A 109 8.45 -12.51 -1.82
C SER A 109 8.06 -11.13 -1.28
N THR A 110 8.53 -10.04 -1.89
CA THR A 110 8.18 -8.67 -1.46
C THR A 110 6.68 -8.40 -1.65
N PHE A 111 6.06 -8.97 -2.69
CA PHE A 111 4.61 -8.86 -2.92
C PHE A 111 3.77 -9.50 -1.80
N ILE A 112 4.34 -10.48 -1.09
CA ILE A 112 3.73 -11.09 0.08
C ILE A 112 4.09 -10.27 1.32
N LEU A 113 5.35 -9.86 1.50
CA LEU A 113 5.77 -9.15 2.71
C LEU A 113 5.07 -7.78 2.87
N ALA A 114 4.95 -6.99 1.81
CA ALA A 114 4.38 -5.65 1.88
C ALA A 114 2.94 -5.59 2.46
N PRO A 115 1.96 -6.41 2.01
CA PRO A 115 0.61 -6.40 2.58
C PRO A 115 0.51 -6.98 4.00
N PHE A 116 1.49 -7.76 4.46
CA PHE A 116 1.54 -8.24 5.86
C PHE A 116 2.10 -7.18 6.82
N LEU A 117 2.87 -6.21 6.30
CA LEU A 117 3.42 -5.10 7.07
C LEU A 117 2.48 -3.90 7.17
N LEU A 118 1.50 -3.82 6.26
CA LEU A 118 0.52 -2.75 6.15
C LEU A 118 -0.69 -2.98 7.09
#